data_AF-A0A6J7Q6T6-F1
#
_entry.id   AF-A0A6J7Q6T6-F1
#
_cell.length_a   1.000
_cell.length_b   1.000
_cell.length_c   1.000
_cell.angle_alpha   90.00
_cell.angle_beta   90.00
_cell.angle_gamma   90.00
#
_symmetry.space_group_name_H-M   'P 1'
#
loop_
_entity.id
_entity.type
_entity.pdbx_description
1 polymer ?
#
loop_
_entity_poly.entity_id
_entity_poly.type
_entity_poly.pdbx_seq_one_letter_code
_entity_poly.pdbx_strand_id
1 'polypeptide(L)' 'MEAITARAKNIGVKRIFCLTFETQFFGRHGFEIIDGTPVEPDVYAELLRSYDAGIAEFLDLESVKPNTLGNTRMLKKL' A
#
# COMPACT_ATOMS: atom_id res chain seq x y z
N MET A 1 -12.70 -4.76 9.88
CA MET A 1 -11.71 -5.16 8.85
C MET A 1 -12.18 -6.29 7.92
N GLU A 2 -12.98 -7.23 8.41
CA GLU A 2 -13.42 -8.39 7.60
C GLU A 2 -14.21 -8.00 6.35
N ALA A 3 -15.14 -7.05 6.44
CA ALA A 3 -15.95 -6.61 5.30
C ALA A 3 -15.10 -6.06 4.14
N ILE A 4 -14.08 -5.25 4.43
CA ILE A 4 -13.15 -4.71 3.42
C ILE A 4 -12.33 -5.84 2.80
N THR A 5 -11.82 -6.75 3.63
CA THR A 5 -11.01 -7.90 3.19
C THR A 5 -11.82 -8.83 2.27
N ALA A 6 -13.06 -9.14 2.64
CA ALA A 6 -13.97 -9.96 1.85
C ALA A 6 -14.28 -9.31 0.50
N ARG A 7 -14.58 -8.00 0.49
CA ARG A 7 -14.81 -7.26 -0.75
C ARG A 7 -13.57 -7.25 -1.64
N ALA A 8 -12.38 -7.04 -1.07
CA ALA A 8 -11.12 -7.03 -1.80
C ALA A 8 -10.87 -8.40 -2.48
N LYS A 9 -11.12 -9.50 -1.78
CA LYS A 9 -11.05 -10.85 -2.36
C LYS A 9 -12.03 -11.04 -3.52
N ASN A 10 -13.27 -10.57 -3.38
CA ASN A 10 -14.30 -10.71 -4.42
C ASN A 10 -13.95 -9.98 -5.73
N ILE A 11 -13.16 -8.91 -5.66
CA ILE A 11 -12.71 -8.16 -6.85
C ILE A 11 -11.28 -8.53 -7.29
N GLY A 12 -10.71 -9.61 -6.75
CA GLY A 12 -9.40 -10.12 -7.17
C GLY A 12 -8.17 -9.35 -6.67
N VAL A 13 -8.33 -8.47 -5.67
CA VAL A 13 -7.20 -7.76 -5.06
C VAL A 13 -6.26 -8.77 -4.39
N LYS A 14 -4.96 -8.59 -4.59
CA LYS A 14 -3.91 -9.47 -4.05
C LYS A 14 -3.24 -8.92 -2.79
N ARG A 15 -3.29 -7.61 -2.59
CA ARG A 15 -2.60 -6.87 -1.52
C ARG A 15 -3.44 -5.68 -1.06
N ILE A 16 -3.49 -5.43 0.24
CA ILE A 16 -4.11 -4.23 0.84
C ILE A 16 -3.03 -3.46 1.59
N PHE A 17 -2.84 -2.21 1.19
CA PHE A 17 -1.97 -1.27 1.87
C PHE A 17 -2.76 -0.31 2.77
N CYS A 18 -2.19 0.10 3.91
CA CYS A 18 -2.72 1.19 4.73
C CYS A 18 -1.62 2.06 5.36
N LEU A 19 -2.02 3.29 5.70
CA LEU A 19 -1.27 4.26 6.50
C LEU A 19 -2.01 4.45 7.81
N THR A 20 -1.38 4.12 8.95
CA THR A 20 -2.07 4.06 10.24
C THR A 20 -1.15 4.37 11.42
N PHE A 21 -1.72 4.92 12.49
CA PHE A 21 -1.06 5.00 13.80
C PHE A 21 -1.33 3.74 14.64
N GLU A 22 -2.39 3.01 14.33
CA GLU A 22 -2.90 1.88 15.11
C GLU A 22 -2.28 0.54 14.67
N THR A 23 -0.95 0.41 14.76
CA THR A 23 -0.23 -0.75 14.23
C THR A 23 -0.68 -2.08 14.84
N GLN A 24 -0.99 -2.10 16.14
CA GLN A 24 -1.45 -3.31 16.82
C GLN A 24 -2.82 -3.78 16.33
N PHE A 25 -3.74 -2.84 16.04
CA PHE A 25 -5.05 -3.18 15.50
C PHE A 25 -4.93 -3.86 14.14
N PHE A 26 -4.16 -3.26 13.23
CA PHE A 26 -3.95 -3.81 11.89
C PHE A 26 -3.11 -5.09 11.92
N GLY A 27 -2.13 -5.18 12.82
CA GLY A 27 -1.32 -6.38 13.05
C GLY A 27 -2.16 -7.61 13.41
N ARG A 28 -3.17 -7.46 14.28
CA ARG A 28 -4.13 -8.54 14.60
C ARG A 28 -4.94 -9.00 13.39
N HIS A 29 -5.06 -8.16 12.37
CA HIS A 29 -5.72 -8.50 11.09
C HIS A 29 -4.74 -8.99 10.02
N GLY A 30 -3.48 -9.27 10.36
CA GLY A 30 -2.47 -9.82 9.46
C GLY A 30 -1.88 -8.79 8.50
N PHE A 31 -1.80 -7.54 8.93
CA PHE A 31 -0.97 -6.53 8.28
C PHE A 31 0.42 -6.55 8.90
N GLU A 32 1.43 -6.39 8.07
CA GLU A 32 2.84 -6.30 8.46
C GLU A 32 3.35 -4.90 8.18
N ILE A 33 4.24 -4.39 9.04
CA ILE A 33 4.93 -3.12 8.79
C ILE A 33 5.83 -3.32 7.57
N ILE A 34 5.80 -2.37 6.64
CA ILE A 34 6.71 -2.36 5.50
C ILE A 34 7.59 -1.10 5.54
N ASP A 35 8.86 -1.30 5.26
CA ASP A 35 9.81 -0.21 5.05
C ASP A 35 9.72 0.23 3.59
N GLY A 36 9.48 1.53 3.37
CA GLY A 36 9.42 2.11 2.04
C GLY A 36 10.05 3.48 2.06
N THR A 37 11.12 3.66 1.28
CA THR A 37 11.71 4.97 1.02
C THR A 37 10.63 5.81 0.31
N PRO A 38 10.29 7.00 0.83
CA PRO A 38 9.39 7.88 0.09
C PRO A 38 10.11 8.30 -1.19
N VAL A 39 9.58 7.91 -2.35
CA VAL A 39 9.84 8.68 -3.57
C VAL A 39 9.03 9.95 -3.47
N GLU A 40 9.66 11.06 -3.84
CA GLU A 40 9.06 12.39 -3.81
C GLU A 40 7.73 12.41 -4.59
N PRO A 41 6.75 13.24 -4.16
CA PRO A 41 5.43 13.32 -4.80
C PRO A 41 5.48 13.57 -6.31
N ASP A 42 6.48 14.32 -6.78
CA ASP A 42 6.68 14.60 -8.22
C ASP A 42 7.13 13.34 -8.99
N VAL A 43 7.97 12.52 -8.37
CA VAL A 43 8.38 11.21 -8.91
C VAL A 43 7.18 10.26 -8.93
N TYR A 44 6.33 10.26 -7.90
CA TYR A 44 5.08 9.49 -7.90
C TYR A 44 4.12 9.91 -9.03
N ALA A 45 4.00 11.21 -9.29
CA ALA A 45 3.18 11.75 -10.38
C ALA A 45 3.72 11.36 -11.76
N GLU A 46 5.05 11.31 -11.92
CA GLU A 46 5.71 10.86 -13.15
C GLU A 46 5.51 9.35 -13.38
N LEU A 47 5.56 8.54 -12.31
CA LEU A 47 5.32 7.10 -12.35
C LEU A 47 3.86 6.76 -12.70
N LEU A 48 2.88 7.55 -12.25
CA LEU A 48 1.48 7.41 -12.64
C LEU A 48 1.24 7.71 -14.13
N ARG A 49 2.07 8.57 -14.75
CA ARG A 49 1.98 8.89 -16.18
C ARG A 49 2.59 7.79 -17.06
N SER A 50 3.61 7.08 -16.56
CA SER A 50 4.30 5.98 -17.26
C SER A 50 3.65 4.62 -17.02
N TYR A 51 2.32 4.55 -17.06
CA TYR A 51 1.52 3.34 -16.81
C TYR A 51 1.62 2.33 -17.98
N ASP A 52 2.83 1.97 -18.40
CA ASP A 52 3.10 0.80 -19.21
C ASP A 52 3.21 -0.43 -18.29
N ALA A 53 2.63 -1.54 -18.72
CA ALA A 53 2.46 -2.76 -17.93
C ALA A 53 3.74 -3.27 -17.24
N GLY A 54 4.93 -2.96 -17.78
CA GLY A 54 6.21 -3.34 -17.20
C GLY A 54 6.67 -2.52 -15.99
N ILE A 55 6.24 -1.26 -15.84
CA ILE A 55 6.60 -0.42 -14.67
C ILE A 55 5.80 -0.82 -13.43
N ALA A 56 4.58 -1.33 -13.61
CA ALA A 56 3.73 -1.82 -12.52
C ALA A 56 4.29 -3.06 -11.80
N GLU A 57 5.11 -3.87 -12.49
CA GLU A 57 5.82 -5.00 -11.87
C GLU A 57 7.03 -4.55 -11.03
N PHE A 58 7.61 -3.40 -11.36
CA PHE A 58 8.77 -2.83 -10.64
C PHE A 58 8.38 -1.88 -9.51
N LEU A 59 7.22 -1.25 -9.60
CA LEU A 59 6.76 -0.35 -8.55
C LEU A 59 6.06 -1.11 -7.44
N ASP A 60 6.70 -1.12 -6.27
CA ASP A 60 5.99 -1.36 -5.03
C ASP A 60 5.17 -0.09 -4.69
N LEU A 61 4.04 0.10 -5.39
CA LEU A 61 3.17 1.30 -5.34
C LEU A 61 2.75 1.69 -3.90
N GLU A 62 2.82 0.74 -2.98
CA GLU A 62 2.62 0.90 -1.55
C GLU A 62 3.75 1.64 -0.81
N SER A 63 4.99 1.47 -1.25
CA SER A 63 6.17 2.17 -0.71
C SER A 63 6.24 3.63 -1.16
N VAL A 64 5.63 3.96 -2.30
CA VAL A 64 5.73 5.29 -2.94
C VAL A 64 4.61 6.24 -2.56
N LYS A 65 3.50 5.75 -1.97
CA LYS A 65 2.37 6.61 -1.59
C LYS A 65 2.83 7.66 -0.55
N PRO A 66 2.55 8.97 -0.73
CA PRO A 66 2.98 9.99 0.24
C PRO A 66 2.41 9.71 1.64
N ASN A 67 3.28 9.80 2.64
CA ASN A 67 2.91 9.69 4.05
C ASN A 67 2.91 11.08 4.70
N THR A 68 1.81 11.80 4.49
CA THR A 68 1.67 13.20 4.91
C THR A 68 1.67 13.38 6.43
N LEU A 69 1.32 12.34 7.19
CA LEU A 69 1.15 12.41 8.65
C LEU A 69 2.27 11.69 9.42
N GLY A 70 3.28 11.14 8.73
CA GLY A 70 4.36 10.38 9.36
C GLY A 70 3.89 9.10 10.08
N ASN A 71 2.75 8.54 9.69
CA ASN A 71 2.22 7.33 10.32
C ASN A 71 2.81 6.06 9.71
N THR A 72 2.45 4.88 10.22
CA THR A 72 3.10 3.63 9.80
C THR A 72 2.50 3.10 8.51
N ARG A 73 3.36 2.72 7.56
CA ARG A 73 2.99 1.95 6.37
C ARG A 73 2.82 0.49 6.75
N MET A 74 1.67 -0.10 6.42
CA MET A 74 1.43 -1.52 6.63
C MET A 74 0.79 -2.17 5.41
N LEU A 75 1.08 -3.46 5.22
CA LEU A 75 0.64 -4.26 4.07
C LEU A 75 0.04 -5.59 4.53
N LYS A 76 -1.06 -5.99 3.90
CA LYS A 76 -1.66 -7.32 4.03
C LYS A 76 -1.74 -8.01 2.68
N LYS A 77 -1.21 -9.23 2.58
CA LYS A 77 -1.44 -10.14 1.45
C LYS A 77 -2.77 -10.88 1.65
N LEU A 78 -3.57 -11.06 0.59
CA LEU A 78 -4.94 -11.61 0.66
C LEU A 78 -5.08 -13.06 0.21
#